data_AF-A0A964YC09-F1
#
_entry.id   AF-A0A964YC09-F1
#
_cell.length_a   1.000
_cell.length_b   1.000
_cell.length_c   1.000
_cell.angle_alpha   90.00
_cell.angle_beta   90.00
_cell.angle_gamma   90.00
#
_symmetry.space_group_name_H-M   'P 1'
#
loop_
_entity.id
_entity.type
_entity.pdbx_description
1 polymer ?
#
loop_
_entity_poly.entity_id
_entity_poly.type
_entity_poly.pdbx_seq_one_letter_code
_entity_poly.pdbx_strand_id
1 'polypeptide(L)'
;MLSTASEHPKLKALAQEILKDWQAVVTFVSHPHLPVTNNEAERALRHAVIARHITHGTRSTEGSDTYAALLTVIETCRRRNRSPWTYLAEVIALRHQGLSAPLVPMPLTQVA
;
A
#
# COMPACT_ATOMS: atom_id res chain seq x y z
N MET A 1 4.43 22.66 -22.01
CA MET A 1 5.11 23.06 -20.76
C MET A 1 5.76 21.87 -20.03
N LEU A 2 5.29 20.64 -20.20
CA LEU A 2 6.19 19.49 -20.32
C LEU A 2 6.22 19.11 -21.83
N SER A 3 7.28 18.47 -22.30
CA SER A 3 7.65 18.31 -23.72
C SER A 3 6.71 17.37 -24.52
N THR A 4 5.41 17.66 -24.56
CA THR A 4 4.43 16.95 -25.40
C THR A 4 4.71 17.07 -26.89
N ALA A 5 5.57 18.02 -27.28
CA ALA A 5 6.10 18.24 -28.62
C ALA A 5 7.43 17.50 -28.90
N SER A 6 7.95 16.69 -27.98
CA SER A 6 9.18 15.90 -28.20
C SER A 6 8.98 14.89 -29.33
N GLU A 7 9.93 14.83 -30.28
CA GLU A 7 9.97 13.80 -31.32
C GLU A 7 10.28 12.40 -30.75
N HIS A 8 10.89 12.33 -29.55
CA HIS A 8 11.21 11.07 -28.91
C HIS A 8 9.97 10.45 -28.22
N PRO A 9 9.53 9.24 -28.63
CA PRO A 9 8.25 8.67 -28.18
C PRO A 9 8.20 8.34 -26.68
N LYS A 10 9.30 7.85 -26.10
CA LYS A 10 9.36 7.53 -24.65
C LYS A 10 9.23 8.77 -23.78
N LEU A 11 9.90 9.86 -24.14
CA LEU A 11 9.82 11.12 -23.40
C LEU A 11 8.41 11.72 -23.47
N LYS A 12 7.77 11.62 -24.64
CA LYS A 12 6.38 12.05 -24.83
C LYS A 12 5.41 11.25 -23.95
N ALA A 13 5.54 9.92 -23.91
CA ALA A 13 4.71 9.06 -23.07
C ALA A 13 4.87 9.37 -21.58
N LEU A 14 6.11 9.51 -21.10
CA LEU A 14 6.39 9.87 -19.71
C LEU A 14 5.80 11.24 -19.34
N ALA A 15 5.96 12.23 -20.22
CA ALA A 15 5.38 13.56 -19.99
C ALA A 15 3.85 13.52 -19.92
N GLN A 16 3.20 12.71 -20.76
CA GLN A 16 1.74 12.52 -20.73
C GLN A 16 1.28 11.83 -19.44
N GLU A 17 2.01 10.83 -18.95
CA GLU A 17 1.70 10.14 -17.70
C GLU A 17 1.82 11.08 -16.49
N ILE A 18 2.91 11.84 -16.40
CA ILE A 18 3.10 12.85 -15.35
C ILE A 18 1.99 13.91 -15.39
N LEU A 19 1.61 14.38 -16.58
CA LEU A 19 0.55 15.37 -16.74
C LEU A 19 -0.83 14.82 -16.38
N LYS A 20 -1.09 13.53 -16.66
CA LYS A 20 -2.32 12.85 -16.30
C LYS A 20 -2.53 12.84 -14.79
N ASP A 21 -1.46 12.59 -14.03
CA ASP A 21 -1.48 12.51 -12.58
C ASP A 21 -0.91 13.77 -11.89
N TRP A 22 -0.90 14.91 -12.60
CA TRP A 22 -0.24 16.14 -12.16
C TRP A 22 -0.66 16.59 -10.76
N GLN A 23 -1.94 16.44 -10.43
CA GLN A 23 -2.46 16.79 -9.12
C GLN A 23 -1.75 16.01 -8.00
N ALA A 24 -1.52 14.71 -8.18
CA ALA A 24 -0.80 13.89 -7.22
C ALA A 24 0.68 14.31 -7.11
N VAL A 25 1.31 14.64 -8.25
CA VAL A 25 2.71 15.08 -8.33
C VAL A 25 2.95 16.36 -7.53
N VAL A 26 2.01 17.31 -7.55
CA VAL A 26 2.17 18.61 -6.87
C VAL A 26 1.46 18.72 -5.51
N THR A 27 0.82 17.65 -5.02
CA THR A 27 0.00 17.73 -3.79
C THR A 27 0.81 18.20 -2.58
N PHE A 28 2.11 17.88 -2.51
CA PHE A 28 3.01 18.33 -1.43
C PHE A 28 3.14 19.86 -1.35
N VAL A 29 2.90 20.59 -2.45
CA VAL A 29 2.96 22.06 -2.48
C VAL A 29 1.87 22.67 -1.60
N SER A 30 0.66 22.11 -1.67
CA SER A 30 -0.47 22.55 -0.83
C SER A 30 -0.48 21.88 0.54
N HIS A 31 0.22 20.75 0.69
CA HIS A 31 0.28 19.97 1.93
C HIS A 31 1.74 19.66 2.31
N PRO A 32 2.46 20.61 2.94
CA PRO A 32 3.90 20.47 3.21
C PRO A 32 4.27 19.31 4.15
N HIS A 33 3.29 18.75 4.88
CA HIS A 33 3.48 17.59 5.75
C HIS A 33 3.57 16.27 4.98
N LEU A 34 3.18 16.25 3.71
CA LEU A 34 3.30 15.06 2.87
C LEU A 34 4.72 14.97 2.29
N PRO A 35 5.28 13.75 2.16
CA PRO A 35 6.56 13.57 1.49
C PRO A 35 6.45 13.93 0.01
N VAL A 36 7.52 14.51 -0.55
CA VAL A 36 7.63 14.85 -1.99
C VAL A 36 7.72 13.59 -2.86
N THR A 37 8.07 12.44 -2.26
CA THR A 37 8.30 11.18 -2.97
C THR A 37 7.24 10.14 -2.64
N ASN A 38 6.90 9.27 -3.60
CA ASN A 38 6.00 8.12 -3.42
C ASN A 38 6.67 6.88 -2.77
N ASN A 39 7.90 7.03 -2.25
CA ASN A 39 8.72 5.94 -1.74
C ASN A 39 8.00 5.06 -0.70
N GLU A 40 7.19 5.66 0.19
CA GLU A 40 6.48 4.90 1.21
C GLU A 40 5.43 3.97 0.62
N ALA A 41 4.65 4.44 -0.36
CA ALA A 41 3.64 3.61 -1.01
C ALA A 41 4.31 2.52 -1.87
N GLU A 42 5.38 2.86 -2.61
CA GLU A 42 6.15 1.89 -3.40
C GLU A 42 6.74 0.78 -2.52
N ARG A 43 7.32 1.14 -1.37
CA ARG A 43 7.85 0.15 -0.41
C ARG A 43 6.73 -0.75 0.15
N ALA A 44 5.56 -0.19 0.43
CA ALA A 44 4.42 -0.96 0.90
C ALA A 44 3.96 -1.98 -0.16
N LEU A 45 3.89 -1.57 -1.44
CA LEU A 45 3.47 -2.43 -2.55
C LEU A 45 4.54 -3.43 -2.99
N ARG A 46 5.82 -3.18 -2.73
CA ARG A 46 6.95 -4.01 -3.20
C ARG A 46 6.79 -5.50 -2.83
N HIS A 47 6.36 -5.79 -1.60
CA HIS A 47 6.15 -7.16 -1.15
C HIS A 47 5.05 -7.86 -1.95
N ALA A 48 3.97 -7.16 -2.26
CA ALA A 48 2.87 -7.68 -3.06
C ALA A 48 3.32 -8.02 -4.49
N VAL A 49 4.12 -7.15 -5.09
CA VAL A 49 4.67 -7.31 -6.45
C VAL A 49 5.63 -8.50 -6.52
N ILE A 50 6.56 -8.61 -5.56
CA ILE A 50 7.51 -9.73 -5.49
C ILE A 50 6.76 -11.05 -5.31
N ALA A 51 5.81 -11.11 -4.39
CA ALA A 51 5.01 -12.31 -4.15
C ALA A 51 4.21 -12.69 -5.40
N ARG A 52 3.55 -11.75 -6.08
CA ARG A 52 2.85 -12.01 -7.35
C ARG A 52 3.80 -12.55 -8.42
N HIS A 53 5.03 -12.05 -8.49
CA HIS A 53 6.01 -12.52 -9.46
C HIS A 53 6.42 -13.98 -9.19
N ILE A 54 6.65 -14.33 -7.92
CA ILE A 54 7.06 -15.69 -7.50
C ILE A 54 5.91 -16.70 -7.65
N THR A 55 4.69 -16.31 -7.26
CA THR A 55 3.53 -17.22 -7.21
C THR A 55 2.74 -17.26 -8.52
N HIS A 56 3.08 -16.39 -9.47
CA HIS A 56 2.26 -16.06 -10.65
C HIS A 56 0.87 -15.51 -10.32
N GLY A 57 0.67 -15.04 -9.08
CA GLY A 57 -0.59 -14.45 -8.62
C GLY A 57 -1.67 -15.48 -8.26
N THR A 58 -2.87 -14.95 -8.08
CA THR A 58 -4.08 -15.68 -7.66
C THR A 58 -4.86 -16.17 -8.89
N ARG A 59 -5.57 -17.30 -8.74
CA ARG A 59 -6.34 -17.93 -9.84
C ARG A 59 -7.85 -17.70 -9.76
N SER A 60 -8.31 -16.94 -8.76
CA SER A 60 -9.71 -16.57 -8.57
C SER A 60 -9.83 -15.13 -8.07
N THR A 61 -10.98 -14.52 -8.30
CA THR A 61 -11.34 -13.20 -7.76
C THR A 61 -11.32 -13.23 -6.24
N GLU A 62 -11.99 -14.22 -5.63
CA GLU A 62 -12.01 -14.42 -4.17
C GLU A 62 -10.61 -14.55 -3.57
N GLY A 63 -9.71 -15.29 -4.23
CA GLY A 63 -8.31 -15.40 -3.79
C GLY A 63 -7.57 -14.08 -3.90
N SER A 64 -7.87 -13.28 -4.92
CA SER A 64 -7.28 -11.94 -5.11
C SER A 64 -7.73 -10.98 -4.02
N ASP A 65 -9.02 -10.98 -3.69
CA ASP A 65 -9.61 -10.14 -2.65
C ASP A 65 -9.07 -10.53 -1.27
N THR A 66 -9.01 -11.83 -0.99
CA THR A 66 -8.43 -12.37 0.27
C THR A 66 -6.96 -11.97 0.40
N TYR A 67 -6.19 -12.10 -0.68
CA TYR A 67 -4.78 -11.72 -0.69
C TYR A 67 -4.58 -10.22 -0.46
N ALA A 68 -5.38 -9.38 -1.12
CA ALA A 68 -5.36 -7.93 -0.94
C ALA A 68 -5.73 -7.52 0.50
N ALA A 69 -6.73 -8.17 1.09
CA ALA A 69 -7.13 -7.95 2.48
C ALA A 69 -6.00 -8.31 3.46
N LEU A 70 -5.36 -9.47 3.27
CA LEU A 70 -4.23 -9.90 4.11
C LEU A 70 -3.03 -8.93 4.01
N LEU A 71 -2.68 -8.51 2.79
CA LEU A 71 -1.63 -7.50 2.60
C LEU A 71 -1.94 -6.20 3.32
N THR A 72 -3.19 -5.76 3.28
CA THR A 72 -3.65 -4.55 3.98
C THR A 72 -3.48 -4.69 5.49
N VAL A 73 -3.87 -5.83 6.07
CA VAL A 73 -3.69 -6.11 7.50
C VAL A 73 -2.20 -6.13 7.87
N ILE A 74 -1.37 -6.83 7.10
CA ILE A 74 0.06 -6.95 7.34
C ILE A 74 0.74 -5.58 7.30
N GLU A 75 0.46 -4.78 6.28
CA GLU A 75 1.05 -3.45 6.15
C GLU A 75 0.59 -2.52 7.27
N THR A 76 -0.68 -2.60 7.68
CA THR A 76 -1.19 -1.83 8.83
C THR A 76 -0.48 -2.24 10.13
N CYS A 77 -0.28 -3.53 10.36
CA CYS A 77 0.47 -4.02 11.51
C CYS A 77 1.92 -3.50 11.50
N ARG A 78 2.59 -3.57 10.34
CA ARG A 78 3.96 -3.09 10.16
C ARG A 78 4.09 -1.59 10.47
N ARG A 79 3.18 -0.77 9.96
CA ARG A 79 3.14 0.69 10.23
C ARG A 79 2.91 1.03 11.70
N ARG A 80 2.20 0.16 12.43
CA ARG A 80 1.90 0.31 13.86
C ARG A 80 2.89 -0.43 14.76
N ASN A 81 3.98 -0.92 14.19
CA ASN A 81 5.02 -1.67 14.88
C ASN A 81 4.46 -2.90 15.65
N ARG A 82 3.46 -3.57 15.08
CA ARG A 82 2.83 -4.79 15.65
C ARG A 82 3.16 -5.99 14.78
N SER A 83 3.32 -7.15 15.42
CA SER A 83 3.41 -8.43 14.71
C SER A 83 2.09 -8.73 13.98
N PRO A 84 2.11 -8.91 12.64
CA PRO A 84 0.92 -9.28 11.89
C PRO A 84 0.35 -10.64 12.32
N TRP A 85 1.23 -11.59 12.61
CA TRP A 85 0.85 -12.96 12.99
C TRP A 85 0.13 -12.99 14.33
N THR A 86 0.63 -12.25 15.31
CA THR A 86 0.01 -12.14 16.63
C THR A 86 -1.37 -11.49 16.52
N TYR A 87 -1.48 -10.39 15.76
CA TYR A 87 -2.75 -9.72 15.54
C TYR A 87 -3.79 -10.60 14.84
N LEU A 88 -3.39 -11.30 13.77
CA LEU A 88 -4.27 -12.23 13.06
C LEU A 88 -4.75 -13.36 13.98
N ALA A 89 -3.85 -13.96 14.77
CA ALA A 89 -4.18 -15.00 15.73
C ALA A 89 -5.18 -14.49 16.80
N GLU A 90 -4.96 -13.30 17.35
CA GLU A 90 -5.87 -12.65 18.30
C GLU A 90 -7.26 -12.42 17.69
N VAL A 91 -7.32 -11.85 16.49
CA VAL A 91 -8.59 -11.57 15.80
C VAL A 91 -9.35 -12.86 15.52
N ILE A 92 -8.68 -13.90 14.99
CA ILE A 92 -9.30 -15.19 14.69
C ILE A 92 -9.83 -15.83 15.99
N ALA A 93 -9.04 -15.85 17.06
CA ALA A 93 -9.43 -16.42 18.35
C ALA A 93 -10.65 -15.72 18.95
N LEU A 94 -10.69 -14.38 18.93
CA LEU A 94 -11.83 -13.59 19.42
C LEU A 94 -13.10 -13.88 18.61
N ARG A 95 -12.99 -13.92 17.28
CA ARG A 95 -14.13 -14.18 16.39
C ARG A 95 -14.68 -15.60 16.55
N HIS A 96 -13.82 -16.60 16.75
CA HIS A 96 -14.26 -17.97 17.03
C HIS A 96 -15.05 -18.10 18.34
N GLN A 97 -14.79 -17.22 19.32
CA GLN A 97 -15.54 -17.16 20.58
C GLN A 97 -16.83 -16.31 20.47
N GLY A 98 -17.16 -15.80 19.28
CA GLY A 98 -18.29 -14.89 19.07
C GLY A 98 -18.07 -13.47 19.62
N LEU A 99 -16.85 -13.14 20.04
CA LEU A 99 -16.51 -11.84 20.59
C LEU A 99 -16.18 -10.84 19.46
N SER A 100 -16.29 -9.54 19.78
CA SER A 100 -15.83 -8.49 18.88
C SER A 100 -14.30 -8.49 18.82
N ALA A 101 -13.76 -8.27 17.63
CA ALA A 101 -12.32 -8.15 17.41
C ALA A 101 -11.98 -6.70 17.04
N PRO A 102 -10.79 -6.19 17.43
CA PRO A 102 -10.33 -4.88 17.01
C PRO A 102 -10.28 -4.79 15.47
N LEU A 103 -10.76 -3.68 14.92
CA LEU A 103 -10.76 -3.44 13.46
C LEU A 103 -9.34 -3.20 12.93
N VAL A 104 -8.49 -2.59 13.76
CA VAL A 104 -7.12 -2.23 13.43
C VAL A 104 -6.20 -2.52 14.62
N PRO A 105 -4.96 -2.99 14.40
CA PRO A 105 -4.03 -3.30 15.48
C PRO A 105 -3.66 -2.03 16.24
N MET A 106 -3.80 -1.97 17.57
CA MET A 106 -3.40 -0.76 18.30
C MET A 106 -1.88 -0.55 18.19
N PRO A 107 -1.40 0.71 18.00
CA PRO A 107 0.04 0.99 18.01
C PRO A 107 0.67 0.50 19.31
N LEU A 108 1.87 -0.08 19.25
CA LEU A 108 2.66 -0.21 20.47
C LEU A 108 2.98 1.20 20.94
N THR A 109 2.55 1.55 22.16
CA THR A 109 2.90 2.81 22.80
C THR A 109 4.42 2.93 22.81
N GLN A 110 4.98 3.83 22.01
CA GLN A 110 6.38 4.21 22.17
C GLN A 110 6.46 4.90 23.53
N VAL A 111 7.06 4.21 24.52
CA VAL A 111 7.61 4.89 25.68
C VAL A 111 8.75 5.75 25.13
N ALA A 112 8.67 7.05 25.40
CA ALA A 112 9.57 8.09 24.89
C ALA A 112 11.05 7.79 25.16
#